data_AF-A0A3B6PG54-F1
#
_entry.id   AF-A0A3B6PG54-F1
#
_cell.length_a   1.000
_cell.length_b   1.000
_cell.length_c   1.000
_cell.angle_alpha   90.00
_cell.angle_beta   90.00
_cell.angle_gamma   90.00
#
_symmetry.space_group_name_H-M   'P 1'
#
loop_
_entity.id
_entity.type
_entity.pdbx_description
1 polymer ?
#
loop_
_entity_poly.entity_id
_entity_poly.type
_entity_poly.pdbx_seq_one_letter_code
_entity_poly.pdbx_strand_id
1 'polypeptide(L)'
;MFRHALQAVAFLNEEKITTKVEHLKETFRWSDAEVGIAVSKAPTLLTRTKESLQRRSEFLISEVGLEPTYIAHRSVMLTYSLEGRLRPRYYAVKFLKENGLLKGGPSYSTVFNETDKVFREKYICPHKEAAPHLQEDYDAACKGEVPTNFRFT
;
A
#
# COMPACT_ATOMS: atom_id res chain seq x y z
N MET A 1 -18.57 -3.87 -5.06
CA MET A 1 -17.81 -5.14 -4.96
C MET A 1 -18.17 -6.16 -6.04
N PHE A 2 -19.45 -6.48 -6.27
CA PHE A 2 -19.87 -7.50 -7.25
C PHE A 2 -19.28 -7.32 -8.67
N ARG A 3 -19.37 -6.11 -9.26
CA ARG A 3 -18.79 -5.82 -10.59
C ARG A 3 -17.29 -6.13 -10.67
N HIS A 4 -16.51 -5.73 -9.66
CA HIS A 4 -15.06 -5.96 -9.63
C HIS A 4 -14.72 -7.43 -9.43
N ALA A 5 -15.51 -8.15 -8.62
CA ALA A 5 -15.36 -9.59 -8.45
C ALA A 5 -15.62 -10.31 -9.78
N LEU A 6 -16.76 -10.02 -10.42
CA LEU A 6 -17.11 -10.59 -11.73
C LEU A 6 -16.03 -10.30 -12.77
N GLN A 7 -15.57 -9.05 -12.88
CA GLN A 7 -14.52 -8.68 -13.82
C GLN A 7 -13.18 -9.39 -13.54
N ALA A 8 -12.85 -9.63 -12.27
CA ALA A 8 -11.59 -10.28 -11.91
C ALA A 8 -11.55 -11.76 -12.31
N VAL A 9 -12.70 -12.42 -12.36
CA VAL A 9 -12.80 -13.86 -12.64
C VAL A 9 -13.42 -14.19 -14.00
N ALA A 10 -14.02 -13.23 -14.70
CA ALA A 10 -14.79 -13.44 -15.94
C ALA A 10 -14.04 -14.21 -17.05
N PHE A 11 -12.71 -14.15 -17.05
CA PHE A 11 -11.85 -14.80 -18.06
C PHE A 11 -10.88 -15.82 -17.44
N LEU A 12 -11.12 -16.24 -16.21
CA LEU A 12 -10.31 -17.24 -15.51
C LEU A 12 -11.09 -18.55 -15.43
N ASN A 13 -10.41 -19.65 -15.75
CA ASN A 13 -10.88 -20.98 -15.38
C ASN A 13 -10.37 -21.32 -13.97
N GLU A 14 -10.85 -22.44 -13.42
CA GLU A 14 -10.50 -22.89 -12.07
C GLU A 14 -8.98 -23.03 -11.89
N GLU A 15 -8.27 -23.66 -12.83
CA GLU A 15 -6.82 -23.84 -12.79
C GLU A 15 -6.05 -22.51 -12.71
N LYS A 16 -6.46 -21.50 -13.50
CA LYS A 16 -5.87 -20.15 -13.44
C LYS A 16 -6.14 -19.46 -12.12
N ILE A 17 -7.33 -19.65 -11.54
CA ILE A 17 -7.68 -19.09 -10.23
C ILE A 17 -6.79 -19.73 -9.17
N THR A 18 -6.72 -21.07 -9.12
CA THR A 18 -5.88 -21.82 -8.18
C THR A 18 -4.41 -21.39 -8.27
N THR A 19 -3.87 -21.30 -9.49
CA THR A 19 -2.48 -20.84 -9.70
C THR A 19 -2.24 -19.42 -9.17
N LYS A 20 -3.21 -18.52 -9.32
CA LYS A 20 -3.11 -17.14 -8.82
C LYS A 20 -3.25 -17.07 -7.31
N VAL A 21 -4.11 -17.90 -6.71
CA VAL A 21 -4.29 -17.99 -5.26
C VAL A 21 -3.03 -18.55 -4.59
N GLU A 22 -2.45 -19.62 -5.12
CA GLU A 22 -1.18 -20.16 -4.60
C GLU A 22 -0.05 -19.14 -4.69
N HIS A 23 0.02 -18.42 -5.81
CA HIS A 23 1.00 -17.34 -5.94
C HIS A 23 0.80 -16.22 -4.91
N LEU A 24 -0.44 -15.84 -4.59
CA LEU A 24 -0.72 -14.86 -3.53
C LEU A 24 -0.28 -15.37 -2.15
N LYS A 25 -0.52 -16.66 -1.86
CA LYS A 25 -0.10 -17.30 -0.61
C LYS A 25 1.41 -17.27 -0.47
N GLU A 26 2.16 -17.66 -1.49
CA GLU A 26 3.63 -17.63 -1.50
C GLU A 26 4.17 -16.20 -1.33
N THR A 27 3.67 -15.26 -2.15
CA THR A 27 4.18 -13.89 -2.17
C THR A 27 3.93 -13.15 -0.86
N PHE A 28 2.77 -13.32 -0.23
CA PHE A 28 2.42 -12.61 1.01
C PHE A 28 2.57 -13.47 2.26
N ARG A 29 2.99 -14.73 2.13
CA ARG A 29 3.10 -15.71 3.22
C ARG A 29 1.77 -15.95 3.94
N TRP A 30 0.69 -16.01 3.17
CA TRP A 30 -0.65 -16.22 3.71
C TRP A 30 -1.01 -17.70 3.80
N SER A 31 -1.74 -18.04 4.85
CA SER A 31 -2.53 -19.26 4.96
C SER A 31 -3.75 -19.26 4.01
N ASP A 32 -4.40 -20.41 3.86
CA ASP A 32 -5.63 -20.52 3.06
C ASP A 32 -6.76 -19.61 3.56
N ALA A 33 -6.88 -19.47 4.89
CA ALA A 33 -7.86 -18.58 5.49
C ALA A 33 -7.57 -17.10 5.17
N GLU A 34 -6.31 -16.70 5.26
CA GLU A 34 -5.88 -15.32 5.01
C GLU A 34 -6.02 -14.93 3.53
N VAL A 35 -5.63 -15.80 2.60
CA VAL A 35 -5.83 -15.51 1.17
C VAL A 35 -7.32 -15.45 0.82
N GLY A 36 -8.17 -16.28 1.44
CA GLY A 36 -9.61 -16.21 1.31
C GLY A 36 -10.19 -14.87 1.78
N ILE A 37 -9.74 -14.38 2.93
CA ILE A 37 -10.10 -13.04 3.44
C ILE A 37 -9.63 -11.95 2.46
N ALA A 38 -8.39 -12.05 1.97
CA ALA A 38 -7.81 -11.04 1.10
C ALA A 38 -8.55 -10.94 -0.24
N VAL A 39 -8.82 -12.08 -0.89
CA VAL A 39 -9.49 -12.17 -2.20
C VAL A 39 -10.95 -11.76 -2.10
N SER A 40 -11.66 -12.10 -1.03
CA SER A 40 -13.06 -11.66 -0.83
C SER A 40 -13.19 -10.13 -0.72
N LYS A 41 -12.22 -9.48 -0.07
CA LYS A 41 -12.16 -8.01 0.09
C LYS A 41 -11.58 -7.28 -1.11
N ALA A 42 -10.71 -7.94 -1.88
CA ALA A 42 -9.99 -7.34 -3.00
C ALA A 42 -9.81 -8.35 -4.16
N PRO A 43 -10.89 -8.72 -4.88
CA PRO A 43 -10.81 -9.74 -5.93
C PRO A 43 -9.92 -9.33 -7.10
N THR A 44 -9.71 -8.02 -7.29
CA THR A 44 -8.76 -7.46 -8.27
C THR A 44 -7.30 -7.88 -8.04
N LEU A 45 -6.97 -8.48 -6.90
CA LEU A 45 -5.66 -9.10 -6.70
C LEU A 45 -5.38 -10.20 -7.71
N LEU A 46 -6.42 -10.94 -8.12
CA LEU A 46 -6.32 -11.99 -9.13
C LEU A 46 -5.95 -11.42 -10.51
N THR A 47 -6.18 -10.14 -10.77
CA THR A 47 -5.85 -9.51 -12.06
C THR A 47 -4.45 -8.89 -12.09
N ARG A 48 -3.73 -8.84 -10.96
CA ARG A 48 -2.38 -8.28 -10.89
C ARG A 48 -1.34 -9.25 -11.49
N THR A 49 -0.26 -8.69 -12.00
CA THR A 49 0.90 -9.48 -12.45
C THR A 49 1.72 -9.94 -11.24
N LYS A 50 2.46 -11.04 -11.40
CA LYS A 50 3.31 -11.61 -10.35
C LYS A 50 4.33 -10.59 -9.81
N GLU A 51 5.03 -9.94 -10.73
CA GLU A 51 6.01 -8.89 -10.41
C GLU A 51 5.40 -7.73 -9.62
N SER A 52 4.17 -7.32 -9.96
CA SER A 52 3.48 -6.22 -9.27
C SER A 52 3.05 -6.59 -7.85
N LEU A 53 2.74 -7.87 -7.60
CA LEU A 53 2.43 -8.39 -6.28
C LEU A 53 3.71 -8.53 -5.44
N GLN A 54 4.79 -9.05 -6.04
CA GLN A 54 6.08 -9.22 -5.39
C GLN A 54 6.63 -7.88 -4.87
N ARG A 55 6.66 -6.84 -5.71
CA ARG A 55 7.11 -5.49 -5.31
C ARG A 55 6.30 -4.91 -4.15
N ARG A 56 4.98 -5.17 -4.11
CA ARG A 56 4.12 -4.73 -3.00
C ARG A 56 4.39 -5.50 -1.72
N SER A 57 4.60 -6.81 -1.83
CA SER A 57 4.94 -7.66 -0.68
C SER A 57 6.26 -7.22 -0.07
N GLU A 58 7.30 -7.07 -0.88
CA GLU A 58 8.62 -6.61 -0.43
C GLU A 58 8.54 -5.24 0.26
N PHE A 59 7.83 -4.28 -0.34
CA PHE A 59 7.60 -2.99 0.29
C PHE A 59 6.86 -3.11 1.63
N LEU A 60 5.68 -3.75 1.65
CA LEU A 60 4.83 -3.75 2.84
C LEU A 60 5.37 -4.61 3.99
N ILE A 61 6.00 -5.74 3.68
CA ILE A 61 6.52 -6.68 4.67
C ILE A 61 7.95 -6.29 5.05
N SER A 62 8.86 -6.20 4.09
CA SER A 62 10.28 -6.01 4.37
C SER A 62 10.61 -4.55 4.73
N GLU A 63 10.05 -3.58 4.02
CA GLU A 63 10.41 -2.17 4.19
C GLU A 63 9.53 -1.44 5.23
N VAL A 64 8.21 -1.68 5.22
CA VAL A 64 7.26 -1.08 6.18
C VAL A 64 7.15 -1.91 7.47
N GLY A 65 7.44 -3.22 7.41
CA GLY A 65 7.37 -4.10 8.59
C GLY A 65 5.95 -4.52 8.97
N LEU A 66 5.01 -4.62 8.02
CA LEU A 66 3.65 -5.07 8.30
C LEU A 66 3.56 -6.60 8.35
N GLU A 67 2.86 -7.11 9.36
CA GLU A 67 2.56 -8.53 9.48
C GLU A 67 1.69 -9.03 8.31
N PRO A 68 2.00 -10.21 7.73
CA PRO A 68 1.18 -10.84 6.68
C PRO A 68 -0.32 -10.86 6.98
N THR A 69 -0.70 -11.28 8.18
CA THR A 69 -2.09 -11.31 8.64
C THR A 69 -2.73 -9.92 8.64
N TYR A 70 -2.00 -8.90 9.09
CA TYR A 70 -2.46 -7.51 9.05
C TYR A 70 -2.81 -7.08 7.62
N ILE A 71 -1.98 -7.47 6.64
CA ILE A 71 -2.18 -7.17 5.22
C ILE A 71 -3.41 -7.93 4.67
N ALA A 72 -3.57 -9.23 4.99
CA ALA A 72 -4.71 -10.02 4.53
C ALA A 72 -6.04 -9.37 4.93
N HIS A 73 -6.17 -8.95 6.20
CA HIS A 73 -7.39 -8.32 6.70
C HIS A 73 -7.65 -6.92 6.11
N ARG A 74 -6.65 -6.29 5.49
CA ARG A 74 -6.70 -4.94 4.92
C ARG A 74 -6.27 -4.91 3.45
N SER A 75 -6.56 -5.99 2.73
CA SER A 75 -6.08 -6.24 1.37
C SER A 75 -6.46 -5.17 0.33
N VAL A 76 -7.47 -4.34 0.62
CA VAL A 76 -7.86 -3.20 -0.23
C VAL A 76 -6.67 -2.26 -0.50
N MET A 77 -5.74 -2.09 0.46
CA MET A 77 -4.58 -1.22 0.24
C MET A 77 -3.66 -1.69 -0.88
N LEU A 78 -3.63 -3.00 -1.17
CA LEU A 78 -2.87 -3.58 -2.28
C LEU A 78 -3.43 -3.17 -3.65
N THR A 79 -4.65 -2.63 -3.71
CA THR A 79 -5.25 -2.14 -4.95
C THR A 79 -4.74 -0.76 -5.36
N TYR A 80 -4.08 -0.03 -4.47
CA TYR A 80 -3.52 1.30 -4.77
C TYR A 80 -2.21 1.25 -5.55
N SER A 81 -1.82 2.41 -6.09
CA SER A 81 -0.53 2.59 -6.75
C SER A 81 0.60 2.45 -5.73
N LEU A 82 1.57 1.58 -6.01
CA LEU A 82 2.75 1.42 -5.17
C LEU A 82 3.57 2.71 -5.16
N GLU A 83 3.97 3.17 -6.34
CA GLU A 83 4.83 4.35 -6.49
C GLU A 83 4.06 5.67 -6.32
N GLY A 84 2.79 5.72 -6.75
CA GLY A 84 2.02 6.98 -6.72
C GLY A 84 1.20 7.19 -5.44
N ARG A 85 1.19 6.24 -4.49
CA ARG A 85 0.43 6.39 -3.25
C ARG A 85 1.07 5.72 -2.04
N LEU A 86 1.38 4.43 -2.11
CA LEU A 86 1.84 3.69 -0.93
C LEU A 86 3.19 4.22 -0.44
N ARG A 87 4.20 4.26 -1.32
CA ARG A 87 5.54 4.77 -1.01
C ARG A 87 5.56 6.24 -0.62
N PRO A 88 4.99 7.18 -1.41
CA PRO A 88 5.01 8.61 -1.06
C PRO A 88 4.42 8.89 0.32
N ARG A 89 3.31 8.23 0.66
CA ARG A 89 2.64 8.43 1.95
C ARG A 89 3.38 7.77 3.10
N TYR A 90 3.96 6.60 2.87
CA TYR A 90 4.83 5.96 3.85
C TYR A 90 6.02 6.85 4.19
N TYR A 91 6.74 7.34 3.18
CA TYR A 91 7.92 8.17 3.38
C TYR A 91 7.59 9.51 4.03
N ALA A 92 6.52 10.19 3.60
CA ALA A 92 6.07 11.42 4.27
C ALA A 92 5.76 11.18 5.75
N VAL A 93 5.02 10.11 6.07
CA VAL A 93 4.70 9.78 7.48
C VAL A 93 5.93 9.36 8.27
N LYS A 94 6.87 8.62 7.66
CA LYS A 94 8.13 8.22 8.28
C LYS A 94 9.00 9.44 8.59
N PHE A 95 9.17 10.35 7.63
CA PHE A 95 9.86 11.62 7.81
C PHE A 95 9.27 12.42 8.98
N LEU A 96 7.95 12.57 9.03
CA LEU A 96 7.29 13.31 10.12
C LEU A 96 7.52 12.67 11.49
N LYS A 97 7.50 11.34 11.57
CA LYS A 97 7.75 10.61 12.83
C LYS A 97 9.19 10.79 13.30
N GLU A 98 10.16 10.64 12.41
CA GLU A 98 11.59 10.74 12.73
C GLU A 98 11.99 12.17 13.13
N ASN A 99 11.34 13.18 12.55
CA ASN A 99 11.55 14.59 12.90
C ASN A 99 10.71 15.05 14.11
N GLY A 100 10.00 14.14 14.78
CA GLY A 100 9.17 14.46 15.95
C GLY A 100 7.93 15.32 15.66
N LEU A 101 7.60 15.50 14.38
CA LEU A 101 6.47 16.31 13.90
C LEU A 101 5.14 15.55 13.98
N LEU A 102 5.18 14.21 14.11
CA LEU A 102 4.00 13.36 14.26
C LEU A 102 4.16 12.41 15.45
N LYS A 103 3.54 12.75 16.58
CA LYS A 103 3.47 11.88 17.77
C LYS A 103 2.25 10.97 17.68
N GLY A 104 2.46 9.65 17.72
CA GLY A 104 1.36 8.68 17.69
C GLY A 104 0.53 8.80 16.40
N GLY A 105 1.09 8.34 15.29
CA GLY A 105 0.39 8.37 14.00
C GLY A 105 -0.64 7.24 13.84
N PRO A 106 -1.65 7.41 12.98
CA PRO A 106 -2.61 6.35 12.68
C PRO A 106 -1.93 5.18 11.97
N SER A 107 -2.63 4.04 11.93
CA SER A 107 -2.13 2.85 11.25
C SER A 107 -1.85 3.13 9.76
N TYR A 108 -0.85 2.47 9.17
CA TYR A 108 -0.53 2.67 7.76
C TYR A 108 -1.70 2.35 6.82
N SER A 109 -2.58 1.40 7.18
CA SER A 109 -3.80 1.19 6.40
C SER A 109 -4.71 2.44 6.38
N THR A 110 -4.83 3.16 7.49
CA THR A 110 -5.58 4.42 7.53
C THR A 110 -4.94 5.43 6.58
N VAL A 111 -3.62 5.61 6.71
CA VAL A 111 -2.84 6.53 5.88
C VAL A 111 -3.01 6.23 4.38
N PHE A 112 -2.98 4.95 3.98
CA PHE A 112 -3.11 4.55 2.58
C PHE A 112 -4.53 4.68 2.02
N ASN A 113 -5.55 4.55 2.87
CA ASN A 113 -6.96 4.60 2.47
C ASN A 113 -7.49 6.04 2.32
N GLU A 114 -6.83 7.04 2.90
CA GLU A 114 -7.30 8.43 2.83
C GLU A 114 -7.29 8.98 1.39
N THR A 115 -8.19 9.92 1.08
CA THR A 115 -8.11 10.66 -0.18
C THR A 115 -6.87 11.55 -0.19
N ASP A 116 -6.39 11.94 -1.37
CA ASP A 116 -5.21 12.80 -1.45
C ASP A 116 -5.40 14.15 -0.72
N LYS A 117 -6.60 14.73 -0.86
CA LYS A 117 -7.01 15.93 -0.11
C LYS A 117 -6.87 15.74 1.40
N VAL A 118 -7.47 14.69 1.94
CA VAL A 118 -7.46 14.42 3.39
C VAL A 118 -6.04 14.14 3.88
N PHE A 119 -5.25 13.38 3.12
CA PHE A 119 -3.86 13.11 3.46
C PHE A 119 -3.03 14.41 3.55
N ARG A 120 -3.17 15.30 2.56
CA ARG A 120 -2.45 16.60 2.57
C ARG A 120 -2.86 17.48 3.74
N GLU A 121 -4.16 17.61 4.00
CA GLU A 121 -4.69 18.39 5.11
C GLU A 121 -4.18 17.91 6.47
N LYS A 122 -4.00 16.59 6.63
CA LYS A 122 -3.56 15.99 7.90
C LYS A 122 -2.05 15.90 8.10
N TYR A 123 -1.30 15.57 7.05
CA TYR A 123 0.14 15.25 7.19
C TYR A 123 1.07 16.20 6.47
N ILE A 124 0.59 17.06 5.58
CA ILE A 124 1.47 17.96 4.81
C ILE A 124 1.26 19.41 5.24
N CYS A 125 0.03 19.90 5.14
CA CYS A 125 -0.32 21.29 5.45
C CYS A 125 0.06 21.74 6.88
N PRO A 126 -0.11 20.92 7.94
CA PRO A 126 0.22 21.35 9.30
C PRO A 126 1.71 21.59 9.55
N HIS A 127 2.58 21.09 8.68
CA HIS A 127 4.03 21.11 8.89
C HIS A 127 4.78 22.02 7.92
N LYS A 128 4.08 22.93 7.21
CA LYS A 128 4.70 23.82 6.22
C LYS A 128 5.82 24.70 6.77
N GLU A 129 5.71 25.14 8.02
CA GLU A 129 6.75 25.96 8.65
C GLU A 129 7.93 25.11 9.15
N ALA A 130 7.63 23.98 9.78
CA ALA A 130 8.65 23.09 10.37
C ALA A 130 9.38 22.23 9.33
N ALA A 131 8.76 21.96 8.18
CA ALA A 131 9.32 21.19 7.07
C ALA A 131 8.95 21.84 5.72
N PRO A 132 9.60 22.96 5.33
CA PRO A 132 9.23 23.74 4.15
C PRO A 132 9.22 22.96 2.83
N HIS A 133 10.10 21.96 2.69
CA HIS A 133 10.21 21.14 1.48
C HIS A 133 9.28 19.92 1.44
N LEU A 134 8.56 19.62 2.52
CA LEU A 134 7.76 18.40 2.63
C LEU A 134 6.70 18.27 1.53
N GLN A 135 6.08 19.38 1.13
CA GLN A 135 5.07 19.37 0.08
C GLN A 135 5.70 19.06 -1.28
N GLU A 136 6.83 19.69 -1.59
CA GLU A 136 7.58 19.48 -2.85
C GLU A 136 8.11 18.04 -2.92
N ASP A 137 8.68 17.54 -1.83
CA ASP A 137 9.16 16.16 -1.70
C ASP A 137 8.02 15.15 -1.89
N TYR A 138 6.86 15.38 -1.26
CA TYR A 138 5.69 14.50 -1.44
C TYR A 138 5.17 14.53 -2.89
N ASP A 139 5.14 15.70 -3.53
CA ASP A 139 4.68 15.85 -4.91
C ASP A 139 5.63 15.19 -5.91
N ALA A 140 6.94 15.31 -5.71
CA ALA A 140 7.96 14.60 -6.48
C ALA A 140 7.86 13.08 -6.27
N ALA A 141 7.70 12.63 -5.02
CA ALA A 141 7.51 11.22 -4.71
C ALA A 141 6.27 10.62 -5.39
N CYS A 142 5.15 11.37 -5.43
CA CYS A 142 3.94 10.92 -6.14
C CYS A 142 4.14 10.72 -7.65
N LYS A 143 5.17 11.34 -8.24
CA LYS A 143 5.57 11.17 -9.64
C LYS A 143 6.59 10.04 -9.84
N GLY A 144 7.01 9.38 -8.76
CA GLY A 144 7.98 8.28 -8.79
C GLY A 144 9.43 8.73 -8.58
N GLU A 145 9.67 10.00 -8.25
CA GLU A 145 11.00 10.47 -7.87
C GLU A 145 11.30 10.08 -6.41
N VAL A 146 12.58 10.00 -6.03
CA VAL A 146 12.99 9.72 -4.64
C VAL A 146 13.67 10.97 -4.07
N PRO A 147 12.92 11.85 -3.39
CA PRO A 147 13.48 13.07 -2.81
C PRO A 147 14.54 12.76 -1.76
N THR A 148 15.51 13.66 -1.61
CA THR A 148 16.63 13.49 -0.66
C THR A 148 16.13 13.29 0.76
N ASN A 149 15.10 14.02 1.19
CA ASN A 149 14.54 13.94 2.54
C ASN A 149 13.79 12.63 2.83
N PHE A 150 13.50 11.81 1.81
CA PHE A 150 12.86 10.50 1.94
C PHE A 150 13.87 9.33 1.83
N ARG A 151 15.18 9.63 1.87
CA ARG A 151 16.23 8.60 1.95
C ARG A 151 16.56 8.33 3.41
N PHE A 152 15.91 7.31 3.95
CA PHE A 152 16.12 6.84 5.31
C PHE A 152 17.31 5.87 5.35
N THR A 153 18.29 6.14 6.20
CA THR A 153 19.45 5.27 6.45
C THR A 153 19.14 4.17 7.45
#